data_AF-A0A374MW96-F1
#
_entry.id   AF-A0A374MW96-F1
#
_cell.length_a   1.000
_cell.length_b   1.000
_cell.length_c   1.000
_cell.angle_alpha   90.00
_cell.angle_beta   90.00
_cell.angle_gamma   90.00
#
_symmetry.space_group_name_H-M   'P 1'
#
loop_
_entity.id
_entity.type
_entity.pdbx_description
1 polymer ?
#
loop_
_entity_poly.entity_id
_entity_poly.type
_entity_poly.pdbx_seq_one_letter_code
_entity_poly.pdbx_strand_id
1 'polypeptide(L)'
;MKLTLFGIFYLLLYLYYIPTYWRIFNKLGRKGWEGIIPFYNHYIFFKEMWESRFFWIDIFSVIFSAIFATAYSFTDFAGYNLGVLLFDTIHLIIQFMICARIARTFGKGTFFGVALCFFPFVCYPILAFGKAMPIKTDSEMYR
;
A
#
# COMPACT_ATOMS: atom_id res chain seq x y z
N MET A 1 -0.65 22.71 -22.03
CA MET A 1 -1.29 23.16 -20.77
C MET A 1 -1.85 22.02 -19.91
N LYS A 2 -2.62 21.06 -20.44
CA LYS A 2 -3.15 19.94 -19.63
C LYS A 2 -2.05 19.02 -19.05
N LEU A 3 -1.09 18.59 -19.87
CA LEU A 3 0.02 17.72 -19.43
C LEU A 3 0.89 18.37 -18.34
N THR A 4 1.18 19.66 -18.47
CA THR A 4 1.97 20.41 -17.49
C THR A 4 1.25 20.56 -16.15
N LEU A 5 -0.07 20.78 -16.16
CA LEU A 5 -0.87 20.81 -14.94
C LEU A 5 -0.92 19.44 -14.24
N PHE A 6 -1.08 18.34 -15.00
CA PHE A 6 -1.01 16.98 -14.43
C PHE A 6 0.37 16.71 -13.81
N GLY A 7 1.45 17.06 -14.50
CA GLY A 7 2.81 16.89 -13.99
C GLY A 7 3.05 17.63 -12.66
N ILE A 8 2.62 18.89 -12.57
CA ILE A 8 2.72 19.68 -11.33
C ILE A 8 1.92 19.03 -10.20
N PHE A 9 0.70 18.56 -10.49
CA PHE A 9 -0.14 17.91 -9.49
C PHE A 9 0.50 16.63 -8.92
N TYR A 10 1.02 15.74 -9.78
CA TYR A 10 1.73 14.53 -9.33
C TYR A 10 2.98 14.86 -8.53
N LEU A 11 3.72 15.90 -8.91
CA LEU A 11 4.91 16.34 -8.19
C LEU A 11 4.55 16.83 -6.77
N LEU A 12 3.47 17.60 -6.62
CA LEU A 12 2.99 18.04 -5.31
C LEU A 12 2.55 16.87 -4.42
N LEU A 13 1.84 15.88 -4.98
CA LEU A 13 1.50 14.65 -4.26
C LEU A 13 2.75 13.89 -3.83
N TYR A 14 3.76 13.79 -4.70
CA TYR A 14 5.01 13.11 -4.38
C TYR A 14 5.76 13.81 -3.25
N LEU A 15 5.89 15.15 -3.30
CA LEU A 15 6.50 15.94 -2.23
C LEU A 15 5.76 15.82 -0.90
N TYR A 16 4.44 15.63 -0.94
CA TYR A 16 3.63 15.36 0.24
C TYR A 16 3.85 13.96 0.85
N TYR A 17 4.03 12.94 0.00
CA TYR A 17 4.24 11.57 0.45
C TYR A 17 5.61 11.35 1.11
N ILE A 18 6.66 12.05 0.67
CA ILE A 18 8.02 11.93 1.22
C ILE A 18 8.06 12.10 2.75
N PRO A 19 7.66 13.25 3.33
CA PRO A 19 7.75 13.45 4.78
C PRO A 19 6.81 12.52 5.55
N THR A 20 5.66 12.17 4.95
CA THR A 20 4.68 11.24 5.54
C THR A 20 5.29 9.84 5.72
N TYR A 21 5.84 9.26 4.64
CA TYR A 21 6.46 7.94 4.68
C TYR A 21 7.72 7.93 5.52
N TRP A 22 8.55 8.98 5.44
CA TRP A 22 9.75 9.11 6.28
C TRP A 22 9.40 9.03 7.78
N ARG A 23 8.37 9.76 8.21
CA ARG A 23 7.88 9.73 9.61
C ARG A 23 7.33 8.37 10.01
N ILE A 24 6.56 7.72 9.14
CA ILE A 24 6.01 6.37 9.43
C ILE A 24 7.14 5.36 9.64
N PHE A 25 8.14 5.34 8.76
CA PHE A 25 9.25 4.42 8.87
C PHE A 25 10.08 4.66 10.13
N ASN A 26 10.34 5.92 10.48
CA ASN A 26 11.01 6.24 11.75
C ASN A 26 10.21 5.73 12.97
N LYS A 27 8.87 5.82 12.93
CA LYS A 27 8.00 5.28 13.99
C LYS A 27 8.04 3.75 14.07
N LEU A 28 8.26 3.08 12.94
CA LEU A 28 8.48 1.63 12.89
C LEU A 28 9.89 1.22 13.35
N GLY A 29 10.73 2.17 13.78
CA GLY A 29 12.12 1.89 14.14
C GLY A 29 13.04 1.64 12.94
N ARG A 30 12.60 2.06 11.75
CA ARG A 30 13.28 1.87 10.47
C ARG A 30 13.88 3.18 9.96
N LYS A 31 14.72 3.12 8.91
CA LYS A 31 15.34 4.33 8.36
C LYS A 31 14.33 5.04 7.46
N GLY A 32 14.11 6.34 7.65
CA GLY A 32 13.10 7.09 6.90
C GLY A 32 13.23 7.04 5.38
N TRP A 33 14.45 6.96 4.82
CA TRP A 33 14.66 6.84 3.38
C TRP A 33 14.08 5.55 2.79
N GLU A 34 13.97 4.48 3.59
CA GLU A 34 13.39 3.21 3.15
C GLU A 34 11.92 3.39 2.74
N GLY A 35 11.24 4.42 3.28
CA GLY A 35 9.88 4.79 2.90
C GLY A 35 9.76 5.56 1.58
N ILE A 36 10.86 6.13 1.07
CA ILE A 36 10.87 6.91 -0.18
C ILE A 36 11.07 6.00 -1.39
N ILE A 37 11.95 5.01 -1.29
CA ILE A 37 12.34 4.18 -2.44
C ILE A 37 11.14 3.35 -2.90
N PRO A 38 10.66 3.53 -4.15
CA PRO A 38 9.55 2.75 -4.70
C PRO A 38 9.85 1.25 -4.67
N PHE A 39 8.80 0.44 -4.53
CA PHE A 39 8.83 -1.02 -4.33
C PHE A 39 9.48 -1.48 -3.02
N TYR A 40 10.65 -0.94 -2.67
CA TYR A 40 11.32 -1.26 -1.42
C TYR A 40 10.47 -0.81 -0.23
N ASN A 41 9.93 0.41 -0.27
CA ASN A 41 9.02 0.92 0.76
C ASN A 41 7.80 0.00 0.94
N HIS A 42 7.24 -0.50 -0.16
CA HIS A 42 6.06 -1.34 -0.17
C HIS A 42 6.36 -2.73 0.38
N TYR A 43 7.47 -3.34 -0.03
CA TYR A 43 7.95 -4.62 0.50
C TYR A 43 8.17 -4.54 2.02
N ILE A 44 8.86 -3.50 2.48
CA ILE A 44 9.06 -3.28 3.92
C ILE A 44 7.72 -3.08 4.62
N PHE A 45 6.81 -2.29 4.07
CA PHE A 45 5.48 -2.10 4.68
C PHE A 45 4.76 -3.43 4.88
N PHE A 46 4.73 -4.30 3.88
CA PHE A 46 4.14 -5.63 4.00
C PHE A 46 4.85 -6.49 5.04
N LYS A 47 6.19 -6.43 5.06
CA LYS A 47 7.01 -7.16 6.02
C LYS A 47 6.71 -6.76 7.47
N GLU A 48 6.60 -5.46 7.75
CA GLU A 48 6.38 -4.94 9.12
C GLU A 48 4.90 -5.04 9.54
N MET A 49 3.95 -4.97 8.62
CA MET A 49 2.51 -4.94 8.96
C MET A 49 1.84 -6.32 8.89
N TRP A 50 2.38 -7.23 8.08
CA TRP A 50 1.76 -8.52 7.84
C TRP A 50 2.77 -9.64 7.63
N GLU A 51 3.10 -9.95 6.37
CA GLU A 51 4.13 -10.91 5.99
C GLU A 51 4.63 -10.59 4.59
N SER A 52 5.92 -10.86 4.35
CA SER A 52 6.57 -10.69 3.04
C SER A 52 5.92 -11.48 1.90
N ARG A 53 5.19 -12.57 2.20
CA ARG A 53 4.54 -13.41 1.17
C ARG A 53 3.42 -12.67 0.45
N PHE A 54 2.63 -11.88 1.17
CA PHE A 54 1.51 -11.15 0.59
C PHE A 54 1.96 -10.03 -0.35
N PHE A 55 3.14 -9.45 -0.13
CA PHE A 55 3.76 -8.53 -1.09
C PHE A 55 3.98 -9.18 -2.46
N TRP A 56 4.51 -10.40 -2.48
CA TRP A 56 4.76 -11.10 -3.75
C TRP A 56 3.46 -11.49 -4.46
N ILE A 57 2.44 -11.88 -3.69
CA ILE A 57 1.09 -12.15 -4.24
C ILE A 57 0.49 -10.87 -4.82
N ASP A 58 0.64 -9.74 -4.13
CA ASP A 58 0.16 -8.43 -4.58
C ASP A 58 0.84 -7.99 -5.88
N ILE A 59 2.17 -8.01 -5.91
CA ILE A 59 2.96 -7.68 -7.11
C ILE A 59 2.61 -8.59 -8.28
N PHE A 60 2.46 -9.89 -8.04
CA PHE A 60 2.04 -10.83 -9.08
C PHE A 60 0.65 -10.48 -9.62
N SER A 61 -0.30 -10.18 -8.74
CA SER A 61 -1.68 -9.83 -9.13
C SER A 61 -1.72 -8.54 -9.96
N VAL A 62 -0.93 -7.53 -9.58
CA VAL A 62 -0.83 -6.25 -10.32
C VAL A 62 -0.17 -6.45 -11.69
N ILE A 63 0.95 -7.19 -11.76
CA ILE A 63 1.65 -7.45 -13.02
C ILE A 63 0.77 -8.28 -13.96
N PHE A 64 0.11 -9.32 -13.42
CA PHE A 64 -0.84 -10.14 -14.18
C PHE A 64 -1.96 -9.27 -14.74
N SER A 65 -2.62 -8.46 -13.91
CA SER A 65 -3.71 -7.57 -14.35
C SER A 65 -3.22 -6.57 -15.42
N ALA A 66 -2.05 -5.94 -15.25
CA ALA A 66 -1.51 -4.97 -16.20
C ALA A 66 -1.15 -5.57 -17.57
N ILE A 67 -0.47 -6.72 -17.59
CA ILE A 67 -0.13 -7.43 -18.84
C ILE A 67 -1.43 -7.81 -19.56
N PHE A 68 -2.40 -8.36 -18.83
CA PHE A 68 -3.64 -8.84 -19.43
C PHE A 68 -4.51 -7.69 -19.92
N ALA A 69 -4.59 -6.56 -19.21
CA ALA A 69 -5.31 -5.37 -19.64
C ALA A 69 -4.78 -4.79 -20.97
N THR A 70 -3.50 -4.97 -21.27
CA THR A 70 -2.90 -4.51 -22.54
C THR A 70 -2.99 -5.56 -23.66
N ALA A 71 -3.28 -6.81 -23.32
CA ALA A 71 -3.47 -7.92 -24.26
C ALA A 71 -4.91 -7.95 -24.81
N TYR A 72 -5.34 -6.84 -25.42
CA TYR A 72 -6.69 -6.61 -25.97
C TYR A 72 -7.21 -7.73 -26.89
N SER A 73 -6.33 -8.51 -27.53
CA SER A 73 -6.73 -9.59 -28.43
C SER A 73 -7.30 -10.84 -27.73
N PHE A 74 -7.24 -10.93 -26.39
CA PHE A 74 -7.77 -12.05 -25.60
C PHE A 74 -9.10 -11.76 -24.89
N THR A 75 -9.63 -10.53 -25.01
CA THR A 75 -10.78 -10.05 -24.22
C THR A 75 -12.12 -10.68 -24.60
N ASP A 76 -12.22 -11.30 -25.79
CA ASP A 76 -13.47 -11.91 -26.29
C ASP A 76 -13.76 -13.29 -25.67
N PHE A 77 -12.81 -13.87 -24.94
CA PHE A 77 -13.03 -15.15 -24.27
C PHE A 77 -13.67 -14.95 -22.88
N ALA A 78 -14.83 -15.56 -22.64
CA ALA A 78 -15.53 -15.44 -21.37
C ALA A 78 -14.68 -15.89 -20.16
N GLY A 79 -13.85 -16.93 -20.33
CA GLY A 79 -12.93 -17.39 -19.28
C GLY A 79 -11.81 -16.41 -18.95
N TYR A 80 -11.42 -15.54 -19.89
CA TYR A 80 -10.40 -14.53 -19.67
C TYR A 80 -10.90 -13.46 -18.69
N ASN A 81 -12.12 -12.94 -18.91
CA ASN A 81 -12.70 -11.91 -18.05
C ASN A 81 -12.91 -12.40 -16.62
N LEU A 82 -13.31 -13.68 -16.46
CA LEU A 82 -13.42 -14.32 -15.15
C LEU A 82 -12.06 -14.46 -14.46
N GLY A 83 -11.02 -14.83 -15.20
CA GLY A 83 -9.66 -14.95 -14.67
C GLY A 83 -9.14 -13.61 -14.12
N VAL A 84 -9.20 -12.55 -14.92
CA VAL A 84 -8.76 -11.20 -14.50
C VAL A 84 -9.56 -10.72 -13.28
N LEU A 85 -10.88 -10.92 -13.28
CA LEU A 85 -11.74 -10.53 -12.15
C LEU A 85 -11.34 -11.24 -10.84
N LEU A 86 -10.94 -12.51 -10.88
CA LEU A 86 -10.45 -13.22 -9.70
C LEU A 86 -9.16 -12.60 -9.16
N PHE A 87 -8.20 -12.26 -10.03
CA PHE A 87 -6.94 -11.62 -9.62
C PHE A 87 -7.16 -10.21 -9.07
N ASP A 88 -8.00 -9.41 -9.70
CA ASP A 88 -8.35 -8.08 -9.20
C ASP A 88 -9.07 -8.17 -7.85
N THR A 89 -9.91 -9.19 -7.64
CA THR A 89 -10.56 -9.46 -6.35
C THR A 89 -9.54 -9.85 -5.27
N ILE A 90 -8.53 -10.66 -5.60
CA ILE A 90 -7.44 -11.01 -4.67
C ILE A 90 -6.64 -9.76 -4.29
N HIS A 91 -6.26 -8.93 -5.26
CA HIS A 91 -5.58 -7.66 -5.02
C HIS A 91 -6.42 -6.75 -4.11
N LEU A 92 -7.73 -6.64 -4.36
CA LEU A 92 -8.64 -5.86 -3.53
C LEU A 92 -8.70 -6.38 -2.09
N ILE A 93 -8.80 -7.70 -1.89
CA ILE A 93 -8.80 -8.32 -0.57
C ILE A 93 -7.50 -8.04 0.18
N ILE A 94 -6.35 -8.17 -0.50
CA ILE A 94 -5.04 -7.87 0.09
C ILE A 94 -4.97 -6.40 0.51
N GLN A 95 -5.48 -5.48 -0.32
CA GLN A 95 -5.51 -4.06 -0.02
C GLN A 95 -6.34 -3.75 1.25
N PHE A 96 -7.53 -4.32 1.38
CA PHE A 96 -8.33 -4.18 2.60
C PHE A 96 -7.63 -4.77 3.83
N MET A 97 -7.02 -5.95 3.68
CA MET A 97 -6.31 -6.61 4.78
C MET A 97 -5.08 -5.83 5.25
N ILE A 98 -4.27 -5.29 4.33
CA ILE A 98 -3.09 -4.51 4.70
C ILE A 98 -3.49 -3.20 5.38
N CYS A 99 -4.53 -2.50 4.91
CA CYS A 99 -5.06 -1.31 5.61
C CYS A 99 -5.53 -1.64 7.03
N ALA A 100 -6.27 -2.73 7.20
CA ALA A 100 -6.76 -3.18 8.50
C ALA A 100 -5.62 -3.59 9.44
N ARG A 101 -4.52 -4.12 8.91
CA ARG A 101 -3.33 -4.46 9.69
C ARG A 101 -2.54 -3.22 10.08
N ILE A 102 -2.31 -2.28 9.15
CA ILE A 102 -1.68 -0.99 9.46
C ILE A 102 -2.44 -0.28 10.57
N ALA A 103 -3.78 -0.19 10.46
CA ALA A 103 -4.61 0.42 11.49
C ALA A 103 -4.38 -0.25 12.86
N ARG A 104 -4.44 -1.59 12.92
CA ARG A 104 -4.19 -2.34 14.14
C ARG A 104 -2.79 -2.12 14.72
N THR A 105 -1.76 -2.13 13.88
CA THR A 105 -0.37 -1.87 14.30
C THR A 105 -0.24 -0.52 14.98
N PHE A 106 -0.92 0.52 14.49
CA PHE A 106 -0.94 1.84 15.11
C PHE A 106 -2.00 2.02 16.20
N GLY A 107 -2.61 0.94 16.69
CA GLY A 107 -3.64 0.99 17.74
C GLY A 107 -4.93 1.69 17.30
N LYS A 108 -5.24 1.69 16.01
CA LYS A 108 -6.46 2.26 15.43
C LYS A 108 -7.52 1.17 15.18
N GLY A 109 -8.78 1.53 15.32
CA GLY A 109 -9.91 0.61 15.12
C GLY A 109 -10.16 0.26 13.65
N THR A 110 -10.99 -0.76 13.42
CA THR A 110 -11.32 -1.30 12.08
C THR A 110 -11.83 -0.25 11.11
N PHE A 111 -12.68 0.68 11.58
CA PHE A 111 -13.21 1.77 10.74
C PHE A 111 -12.11 2.67 10.20
N PHE A 112 -11.05 2.92 10.98
CA PHE A 112 -9.88 3.65 10.50
C PHE A 112 -9.13 2.86 9.42
N GLY A 113 -9.06 1.53 9.54
CA GLY A 113 -8.50 0.67 8.51
C GLY A 113 -9.29 0.74 7.20
N VAL A 114 -10.63 0.73 7.26
CA VAL A 114 -11.47 0.94 6.07
C VAL A 114 -11.25 2.34 5.49
N ALA A 115 -11.24 3.38 6.34
CA ALA A 115 -10.97 4.76 5.91
C ALA A 115 -9.59 4.91 5.27
N LEU A 116 -8.57 4.18 5.76
CA LEU A 116 -7.22 4.19 5.20
C LEU A 116 -7.18 3.68 3.76
N CYS A 117 -8.05 2.74 3.40
CA CYS A 117 -8.15 2.21 2.04
C CYS A 117 -8.78 3.20 1.05
N PHE A 118 -9.82 3.95 1.47
CA PHE A 118 -10.50 4.92 0.60
C PHE A 118 -9.86 6.32 0.63
N PHE A 119 -9.26 6.69 1.76
CA PHE A 119 -8.69 8.01 2.00
C PHE A 119 -7.24 7.92 2.49
N PRO A 120 -6.34 7.21 1.77
CA PRO A 120 -4.95 7.03 2.19
C PRO A 120 -4.23 8.37 2.34
N PHE A 121 -4.58 9.35 1.50
CA PHE A 121 -4.01 10.69 1.53
C PHE A 121 -4.26 11.43 2.85
N VAL A 122 -5.30 11.10 3.62
CA VAL A 122 -5.54 11.70 4.95
C VAL A 122 -5.04 10.79 6.06
N CYS A 123 -5.34 9.49 5.95
CA CYS A 123 -5.08 8.53 7.02
C CYS A 123 -3.57 8.27 7.23
N TYR A 124 -2.76 8.16 6.19
CA TYR A 124 -1.31 8.00 6.35
C TYR A 124 -0.63 9.16 7.11
N PRO A 125 -0.92 10.44 6.80
CA PRO A 125 -0.42 11.57 7.60
C PRO A 125 -0.89 11.55 9.05
N ILE A 126 -2.13 11.12 9.33
CA ILE A 126 -2.61 10.95 10.71
C ILE A 126 -1.74 9.93 11.45
N LEU A 127 -1.34 8.83 10.79
CA LEU A 127 -0.40 7.87 11.35
C LEU A 127 1.01 8.45 11.49
N ALA A 128 1.50 9.19 10.50
CA ALA A 128 2.84 9.77 10.46
C ALA A 128 3.04 10.85 11.55
N PHE A 129 2.14 11.83 11.62
CA PHE A 129 2.29 13.03 12.44
C PHE A 129 1.49 12.98 13.73
N GLY A 130 0.48 12.12 13.82
CA GLY A 130 -0.31 11.95 15.04
C GLY A 130 0.46 11.29 16.18
N LYS A 131 -0.17 11.18 17.36
CA LYS A 131 0.43 10.60 18.58
C LYS A 131 0.53 9.05 18.54
N ALA A 132 -0.14 8.40 17.59
CA ALA A 132 -0.16 6.94 17.50
C ALA A 132 1.23 6.37 17.20
N MET A 133 1.62 5.34 17.95
CA MET A 133 2.86 4.59 17.79
C MET A 133 2.55 3.14 17.38
N PRO A 134 3.39 2.51 16.55
CA PRO A 134 3.31 1.08 16.27
C PRO A 134 3.45 0.26 17.56
N ILE A 135 2.52 -0.66 17.76
CA ILE A 135 2.60 -1.69 18.81
C ILE A 135 3.53 -2.78 18.26
N LYS A 136 4.73 -2.92 18.84
CA LYS A 136 5.60 -4.05 18.51
C LYS A 136 4.96 -5.33 19.04
N THR A 137 4.81 -6.33 18.18
CA THR A 137 4.30 -7.64 18.59
C THR A 137 5.46 -8.44 19.22
N ASP A 138 5.21 -9.22 20.27
CA ASP A 138 6.25 -9.89 21.09
C ASP A 138 7.28 -10.70 20.30
N SER A 139 6.93 -11.19 19.11
CA SER A 139 7.84 -11.88 18.17
C SER A 139 8.99 -11.02 17.62
N GLU A 140 8.94 -9.69 17.80
CA GLU A 140 9.95 -8.72 17.34
C GLU A 140 10.81 -8.15 18.49
N MET A 141 10.47 -8.45 19.75
CA MET A 141 11.29 -8.06 20.91
C MET A 141 12.58 -8.88 21.04
N TYR A 142 12.64 -10.04 20.37
CA TYR A 142 13.74 -11.01 20.45
C TYR A 142 14.48 -11.21 19.11
N ARG A 143 14.22 -10.36 18.10
CA ARG A 143 14.95 -10.31 16.82
C ARG A 143 15.83 -9.06 16.78
#